data_AF-A0A221WAI7-F1
#
_entry.id   AF-A0A221WAI7-F1
#
_cell.length_a   1.000
_cell.length_b   1.000
_cell.length_c   1.000
_cell.angle_alpha   90.00
_cell.angle_beta   90.00
_cell.angle_gamma   90.00
#
_symmetry.space_group_name_H-M   'P 1'
#
loop_
_entity.id
_entity.type
_entity.pdbx_description
1 polymer ?
#
loop_
_entity_poly.entity_id
_entity_poly.type
_entity_poly.pdbx_seq_one_letter_code
_entity_poly.pdbx_strand_id
1 'polypeptide(L)'
;MSSSRIAYSQRGDAGVAPEFLVSPAMLDVVSPSGDRGGMVLGSGMKGEPLTISVLRSAPTRVVMVGGLYLARQVALRAMATGASVVIATGRPAAWQMLVRAAGQLPDGRPVPLVQIRRLSPVELPRPTEDSPLLVVHDEGHLPHDLFPPRSPWQTTLYVLPYLHPNATATANAADLVLLQRMPVGQAQLAARVWRLPPPMMQQLTTLKDDGVVALGHNLWRPLRLITTKKEQEILGPVRRGD
;
A
#
# COMPACT_ATOMS: atom_id res chain seq x y z
N MET A 1 -17.47 -12.26 40.82
CA MET A 1 -18.79 -12.26 40.15
C MET A 1 -19.34 -10.84 40.23
N SER A 2 -19.09 -10.01 39.21
CA SER A 2 -19.57 -8.62 39.18
C SER A 2 -20.69 -8.52 38.15
N SER A 3 -21.89 -8.19 38.62
CA SER A 3 -23.12 -8.20 37.84
C SER A 3 -23.26 -6.88 37.08
N SER A 4 -23.18 -6.92 35.75
CA SER A 4 -23.51 -5.78 34.89
C SER A 4 -25.02 -5.70 34.67
N ARG A 5 -25.66 -4.63 35.14
CA ARG A 5 -27.07 -4.34 34.87
C ARG A 5 -27.19 -3.50 33.60
N ILE A 6 -27.94 -4.00 32.63
CA ILE A 6 -28.36 -3.27 31.43
C ILE A 6 -29.55 -2.39 31.84
N ALA A 7 -29.39 -1.07 31.81
CA ALA A 7 -30.49 -0.14 32.02
C ALA A 7 -31.20 0.12 30.68
N TYR A 8 -32.44 -0.35 30.55
CA TYR A 8 -33.30 -0.04 29.42
C TYR A 8 -34.08 1.25 29.73
N SER A 9 -33.75 2.36 29.07
CA SER A 9 -34.62 3.54 29.07
C SER A 9 -35.64 3.41 27.95
N GLN A 10 -36.89 3.06 28.27
CA GLN A 10 -38.00 3.17 27.33
C GLN A 10 -38.49 4.62 27.27
N ARG A 11 -38.38 5.27 26.09
CA ARG A 11 -39.36 6.24 25.57
C ARG A 11 -39.04 6.65 24.13
N GLY A 12 -40.03 6.44 23.24
CA GLY A 12 -40.38 7.36 22.15
C GLY A 12 -39.65 7.19 20.82
N ASP A 13 -40.39 6.72 19.83
CA ASP A 13 -39.99 6.43 18.45
C ASP A 13 -39.64 7.68 17.62
N ALA A 14 -38.37 7.78 17.21
CA ALA A 14 -37.91 8.38 15.96
C ALA A 14 -36.59 7.68 15.64
N GLY A 15 -36.40 7.22 14.40
CA GLY A 15 -35.28 6.36 13.98
C GLY A 15 -33.90 6.93 14.26
N VAL A 16 -33.41 6.74 15.48
CA VAL A 16 -32.07 7.07 15.94
C VAL A 16 -31.39 5.74 16.24
N ALA A 17 -30.26 5.50 15.58
CA ALA A 17 -29.43 4.33 15.84
C ALA A 17 -29.14 4.25 17.36
N PRO A 18 -29.15 3.06 17.97
CA PRO A 18 -28.88 2.92 19.39
C PRO A 18 -27.51 3.54 19.72
N GLU A 19 -27.51 4.51 20.63
CA GLU A 19 -26.30 5.14 21.12
C GLU A 19 -25.69 4.25 22.20
N PHE A 20 -24.55 3.62 21.90
CA PHE A 20 -23.82 2.81 22.85
C PHE A 20 -22.67 3.62 23.45
N LEU A 21 -22.78 3.97 24.73
CA LEU A 21 -21.67 4.52 25.49
C LEU A 21 -20.75 3.37 25.93
N VAL A 22 -19.55 3.30 25.37
CA VAL A 22 -18.56 2.27 25.65
C VAL A 22 -17.33 2.93 26.28
N SER A 23 -16.78 2.33 27.33
CA SER A 23 -15.52 2.82 27.90
C SER A 23 -14.36 2.61 26.90
N PRO A 24 -13.33 3.46 26.87
CA PRO A 24 -12.17 3.27 25.98
C PRO A 24 -11.54 1.87 26.10
N ALA A 25 -11.47 1.31 27.31
CA ALA A 25 -10.95 -0.04 27.53
C ALA A 25 -11.85 -1.16 26.94
N MET A 26 -13.16 -0.93 26.81
CA MET A 26 -14.08 -1.87 26.16
C MET A 26 -14.07 -1.73 24.63
N LEU A 27 -13.68 -0.57 24.10
CA LEU A 27 -13.40 -0.39 22.67
C LEU A 27 -12.22 -1.27 22.24
N ASP A 28 -11.17 -1.37 23.04
CA ASP A 28 -10.01 -2.24 22.77
C ASP A 28 -10.38 -3.73 22.69
N VAL A 29 -11.41 -4.17 23.43
CA VAL A 29 -11.88 -5.56 23.42
C VAL A 29 -12.69 -5.89 22.16
N VAL A 30 -13.31 -4.89 21.54
CA VAL A 30 -14.12 -5.03 20.32
C VAL A 30 -13.32 -4.60 19.08
N SER A 31 -12.14 -4.00 19.26
CA SER A 31 -11.21 -3.70 18.19
C SER A 31 -10.95 -4.97 17.38
N PRO A 32 -11.23 -4.98 16.07
CA PRO A 32 -10.90 -6.12 15.23
C PRO A 32 -9.43 -6.45 15.42
N SER A 33 -9.12 -7.74 15.54
CA SER A 33 -7.75 -8.22 15.68
C SER A 33 -6.86 -7.57 14.63
N GLY A 34 -5.69 -7.09 15.07
CA GLY A 34 -4.74 -6.18 14.40
C GLY A 34 -4.20 -6.61 13.04
N ASP A 35 -5.07 -6.86 12.07
CA ASP A 35 -4.82 -6.50 10.69
C ASP A 35 -5.59 -5.21 10.50
N ARG A 36 -4.88 -4.07 10.49
CA ARG A 36 -5.51 -2.82 10.05
C ARG A 36 -6.14 -3.10 8.69
N GLY A 37 -7.46 -2.94 8.64
CA GLY A 37 -8.32 -3.42 7.56
C GLY A 37 -7.67 -3.19 6.20
N GLY A 38 -7.67 -4.22 5.36
CA GLY A 38 -6.92 -4.24 4.12
C GLY A 38 -7.11 -2.93 3.33
N MET A 39 -6.00 -2.34 2.90
CA MET A 39 -6.01 -1.13 2.10
C MET A 39 -6.61 -1.46 0.74
N VAL A 40 -7.68 -0.78 0.34
CA VAL A 40 -8.24 -0.94 -1.01
C VAL A 40 -7.15 -0.60 -2.02
N LEU A 41 -6.88 -1.50 -2.96
CA LEU A 41 -5.96 -1.27 -4.07
C LEU A 41 -6.72 -0.87 -5.34
N GLY A 42 -7.89 -1.48 -5.57
CA GLY A 42 -8.70 -1.23 -6.75
C GLY A 42 -9.96 -2.08 -6.76
N SER A 43 -10.48 -2.37 -7.94
CA SER A 43 -11.58 -3.31 -8.13
C SER A 43 -11.21 -4.50 -8.99
N GLY A 44 -11.84 -5.63 -8.74
CA GLY A 44 -11.82 -6.76 -9.65
C GLY A 44 -12.61 -6.49 -10.92
N MET A 45 -12.68 -7.51 -11.77
CA MET A 45 -13.33 -7.38 -13.08
C MET A 45 -14.85 -7.20 -12.98
N LYS A 46 -15.47 -7.60 -11.87
CA LYS A 46 -16.91 -7.41 -11.61
C LYS A 46 -17.21 -6.16 -10.78
N GLY A 47 -16.19 -5.32 -10.51
CA GLY A 47 -16.34 -4.09 -9.74
C GLY A 47 -16.27 -4.30 -8.22
N GLU A 48 -16.03 -5.52 -7.75
CA GLU A 48 -15.82 -5.82 -6.34
C GLU A 48 -14.54 -5.15 -5.82
N PRO A 49 -14.54 -4.53 -4.62
CA PRO A 49 -13.33 -3.93 -4.07
C PRO A 49 -12.29 -5.01 -3.75
N LEU A 50 -11.04 -4.76 -4.13
CA LEU A 50 -9.90 -5.61 -3.81
C LEU A 50 -8.97 -4.89 -2.84
N THR A 51 -8.74 -5.50 -1.69
CA THR A 51 -7.92 -4.97 -0.61
C THR A 51 -6.62 -5.77 -0.45
N ILE A 52 -5.59 -5.12 0.07
CA ILE A 52 -4.31 -5.75 0.43
C ILE A 52 -3.97 -5.47 1.89
N SER A 53 -3.62 -6.51 2.63
CA SER A 53 -3.14 -6.40 4.03
C SER A 53 -1.64 -6.17 4.03
N VAL A 54 -1.21 -4.95 3.71
CA VAL A 54 0.22 -4.59 3.71
C VAL A 54 0.68 -4.18 5.12
N LEU A 55 -0.15 -3.46 5.87
CA LEU A 55 0.14 -3.03 7.24
C LEU A 55 -0.39 -4.07 8.24
N ARG A 56 0.43 -5.08 8.55
CA ARG A 56 0.06 -6.25 9.36
C ARG A 56 1.11 -6.61 10.40
N SER A 57 0.75 -7.48 11.35
CA SER A 57 1.65 -8.07 12.36
C SER A 57 2.72 -9.03 11.81
N ALA A 58 3.15 -8.84 10.56
CA ALA A 58 4.25 -9.56 9.91
C ALA A 58 5.06 -8.60 9.03
N PRO A 59 6.38 -8.84 8.85
CA PRO A 59 7.17 -8.10 7.88
C PRO A 59 6.66 -8.40 6.46
N THR A 60 6.36 -7.35 5.69
CA THR A 60 5.80 -7.49 4.33
C THR A 60 6.74 -6.89 3.29
N ARG A 61 6.97 -7.61 2.19
CA ARG A 61 7.69 -7.16 1.01
C ARG A 61 6.75 -7.08 -0.18
N VAL A 62 6.61 -5.87 -0.73
CA VAL A 62 5.86 -5.61 -1.95
C VAL A 62 6.82 -5.14 -3.04
N VAL A 63 6.67 -5.68 -4.24
CA VAL A 63 7.38 -5.20 -5.43
C VAL A 63 6.37 -4.66 -6.41
N MET A 64 6.64 -3.49 -6.98
CA MET A 64 5.81 -2.88 -8.00
C MET A 64 6.61 -2.74 -9.27
N VAL A 65 6.10 -3.28 -10.36
CA VAL A 65 6.69 -3.16 -11.70
C VAL A 65 5.75 -2.31 -12.56
N GLY A 66 6.13 -1.06 -12.78
CA GLY A 66 5.27 -0.11 -13.48
C GLY A 66 5.63 1.35 -13.22
N GLY A 67 4.62 2.21 -13.36
CA GLY A 67 4.72 3.65 -13.17
C GLY A 67 4.71 4.08 -11.72
N LEU A 68 5.23 5.28 -11.49
CA LEU A 68 5.31 5.91 -10.17
C LEU A 68 3.94 6.25 -9.60
N TYR A 69 2.93 6.43 -10.46
CA TYR A 69 1.54 6.69 -10.07
C TYR A 69 1.02 5.68 -9.03
N LEU A 70 1.16 4.39 -9.33
CA LEU A 70 0.66 3.32 -8.47
C LEU A 70 1.39 3.31 -7.12
N ALA A 71 2.70 3.58 -7.12
CA ALA A 71 3.50 3.64 -5.89
C ALA A 71 3.08 4.80 -5.00
N ARG A 72 2.84 5.97 -5.60
CA ARG A 72 2.32 7.13 -4.88
C ARG A 72 0.91 6.90 -4.35
N GLN A 73 0.05 6.22 -5.10
CA GLN A 73 -1.29 5.87 -4.64
C GLN A 73 -1.25 4.93 -3.43
N VAL A 74 -0.41 3.89 -3.48
CA VAL A 74 -0.18 3.01 -2.33
C VAL A 74 0.35 3.78 -1.13
N ALA A 75 1.34 4.66 -1.31
CA ALA A 75 1.89 5.46 -0.24
C ALA A 75 0.87 6.45 0.36
N LEU A 76 0.07 7.10 -0.50
CA LEU A 76 -1.00 8.01 -0.09
C LEU A 76 -2.07 7.28 0.76
N ARG A 77 -2.45 6.06 0.35
CA ARG A 77 -3.42 5.26 1.09
C ARG A 77 -2.87 4.66 2.38
N ALA A 78 -1.61 4.24 2.39
CA ALA A 78 -0.93 3.83 3.61
C ALA A 78 -0.89 4.99 4.62
N MET A 79 -0.54 6.19 4.16
CA MET A 79 -0.57 7.40 4.96
C MET A 79 -1.99 7.70 5.49
N ALA A 80 -3.02 7.60 4.65
CA ALA A 80 -4.41 7.82 5.03
C ALA A 80 -4.95 6.76 6.03
N THR A 81 -4.31 5.61 6.13
CA THR A 81 -4.63 4.54 7.09
C THR A 81 -3.75 4.57 8.33
N GLY A 82 -2.97 5.64 8.52
CA GLY A 82 -2.17 5.89 9.73
C GLY A 82 -0.71 5.43 9.64
N ALA A 83 -0.23 4.97 8.48
CA ALA A 83 1.16 4.61 8.33
C ALA A 83 2.08 5.83 8.26
N SER A 84 3.22 5.75 8.95
CA SER A 84 4.38 6.59 8.65
C SER A 84 5.02 6.09 7.36
N VAL A 85 5.40 7.01 6.47
CA VAL A 85 5.96 6.69 5.15
C VAL A 85 7.36 7.25 5.02
N VAL A 86 8.35 6.36 4.86
CA VAL A 86 9.74 6.74 4.55
C VAL A 86 10.02 6.42 3.10
N ILE A 87 10.45 7.41 2.33
CA ILE A 87 10.69 7.31 0.89
C ILE A 87 12.19 7.51 0.66
N ALA A 88 12.88 6.42 0.36
CA ALA A 88 14.25 6.43 -0.13
C ALA A 88 14.22 6.56 -1.66
N THR A 89 14.60 7.72 -2.19
CA THR A 89 14.51 8.01 -3.63
C THR A 89 15.67 8.87 -4.14
N GLY A 90 16.06 8.64 -5.40
CA GLY A 90 16.94 9.55 -6.15
C GLY A 90 16.21 10.76 -6.76
N ARG A 91 14.87 10.80 -6.71
CA ARG A 91 14.02 11.82 -7.35
C ARG A 91 13.02 12.43 -6.36
N PRO A 92 13.49 13.17 -5.33
CA PRO A 92 12.65 13.66 -4.24
C PRO A 92 11.48 14.54 -4.69
N ALA A 93 11.67 15.37 -5.72
CA ALA A 93 10.61 16.22 -6.28
C ALA A 93 9.39 15.42 -6.75
N ALA A 94 9.61 14.19 -7.21
CA ALA A 94 8.57 13.28 -7.66
C ALA A 94 7.71 12.73 -6.52
N TRP A 95 8.02 13.03 -5.25
CA TRP A 95 7.27 12.54 -4.09
C TRP A 95 6.73 13.68 -3.21
N GLN A 96 7.10 14.93 -3.52
CA GLN A 96 6.75 16.11 -2.71
C GLN A 96 5.22 16.33 -2.56
N MET A 97 4.41 15.81 -3.49
CA MET A 97 2.95 15.88 -3.38
C MET A 97 2.42 15.15 -2.13
N LEU A 98 3.08 14.06 -1.69
CA LEU A 98 2.65 13.32 -0.51
C LEU A 98 2.91 14.11 0.77
N VAL A 99 4.04 14.81 0.86
CA VAL A 99 4.34 15.70 2.00
C VAL A 99 3.31 16.82 2.08
N ARG A 100 2.90 17.39 0.93
CA ARG A 100 1.81 18.39 0.90
C ARG A 100 0.46 17.78 1.31
N ALA A 101 0.16 16.58 0.85
CA ALA A 101 -1.08 15.87 1.16
C ALA A 101 -1.18 15.45 2.65
N ALA A 102 -0.05 15.23 3.33
CA ALA A 102 0.01 14.98 4.77
C ALA A 102 -0.46 16.19 5.61
N GLY A 103 -0.47 17.39 5.03
CA GLY A 103 -0.88 18.61 5.70
C GLY A 103 0.24 19.25 6.54
N GLN A 104 -0.17 20.27 7.30
CA GLN A 104 0.72 21.06 8.17
C GLN A 104 0.19 21.06 9.59
N LEU A 105 1.10 21.14 10.55
CA LEU A 105 0.83 21.44 11.95
C LEU A 105 0.33 22.89 12.09
N PRO A 106 -0.29 23.27 13.23
CA PRO A 106 -0.76 24.64 13.47
C PRO A 106 0.34 25.71 13.36
N ASP A 107 1.60 25.32 13.56
CA ASP A 107 2.78 26.19 13.41
C ASP A 107 3.30 26.29 11.96
N GLY A 108 2.59 25.70 10.99
CA GLY A 108 2.92 25.72 9.57
C GLY A 108 3.96 24.68 9.14
N ARG A 109 4.55 23.90 10.05
CA ARG A 109 5.50 22.83 9.69
C ARG A 109 4.78 21.63 9.07
N PRO A 110 5.37 20.91 8.12
CA PRO A 110 4.78 19.68 7.58
C PRO A 110 4.55 18.65 8.70
N VAL A 111 3.43 17.93 8.63
CA VAL A 111 3.20 16.78 9.51
C VAL A 111 4.28 15.73 9.19
N PRO A 112 5.02 15.20 10.20
CA PRO A 112 6.16 14.31 9.98
C PRO A 112 5.76 12.87 9.59
N LEU A 113 4.62 12.70 8.92
CA LEU A 113 4.09 11.41 8.48
C LEU A 113 4.78 10.89 7.22
N VAL A 114 5.33 11.79 6.40
CA VAL A 114 6.07 11.44 5.18
C VAL A 114 7.48 12.00 5.24
N GLN A 115 8.48 11.14 5.12
CA GLN A 115 9.89 11.52 5.12
C GLN A 115 10.51 11.13 3.77
N ILE A 116 10.91 12.13 2.98
CA ILE A 116 11.63 11.91 1.72
C ILE A 116 13.12 12.04 2.02
N ARG A 117 13.89 11.01 1.66
CA ARG A 117 15.32 10.93 2.00
C ARG A 117 16.13 10.42 0.81
N ARG A 118 17.41 10.82 0.80
CA ARG A 118 18.40 10.23 -0.12
C ARG A 118 18.66 8.78 0.26
N LEU A 119 19.08 8.00 -0.73
CA LEU A 119 19.45 6.59 -0.62
C LEU A 119 20.66 6.43 0.30
N SER A 120 20.39 6.20 1.58
CA SER A 120 21.40 6.09 2.63
C SER A 120 20.84 5.25 3.78
N PRO A 121 21.63 4.33 4.35
CA PRO A 121 21.24 3.60 5.56
C PRO A 121 21.06 4.58 6.70
N VAL A 122 19.85 4.65 7.25
CA VAL A 122 19.51 5.47 8.42
C VAL A 122 18.51 4.72 9.28
N GLU A 123 18.50 5.03 10.57
CA GLU A 123 17.53 4.50 11.51
C GLU A 123 16.10 4.83 11.07
N LEU A 124 15.27 3.79 11.00
CA LEU A 124 13.86 3.91 10.69
C LEU A 124 13.06 4.14 11.97
N PRO A 125 11.92 4.85 11.90
CA PRO A 125 10.95 4.87 13.00
C PRO A 125 10.59 3.44 13.41
N ARG A 126 10.45 3.19 14.71
CA ARG A 126 10.02 1.87 15.21
C ARG A 126 8.56 1.63 14.80
N PRO A 127 8.26 0.61 13.98
CA PRO A 127 6.89 0.30 13.61
C PRO A 127 6.14 -0.35 14.77
N THR A 128 4.88 0.02 14.91
CA THR A 128 3.93 -0.58 15.86
C THR A 128 2.59 -0.82 15.19
N GLU A 129 1.68 -1.49 15.87
CA GLU A 129 0.30 -1.62 15.43
C GLU A 129 -0.35 -0.25 15.20
N ASP A 130 -0.16 0.68 16.14
CA ASP A 130 -0.71 2.03 16.09
C ASP A 130 0.00 2.98 15.12
N SER A 131 1.26 2.69 14.78
CA SER A 131 2.05 3.46 13.83
C SER A 131 2.82 2.51 12.90
N PRO A 132 2.14 1.89 11.92
CA PRO A 132 2.80 1.01 10.98
C PRO A 132 3.72 1.82 10.06
N LEU A 133 4.74 1.17 9.53
CA LEU A 133 5.75 1.80 8.69
C LEU A 133 5.68 1.27 7.27
N LEU A 134 5.54 2.18 6.30
CA LEU A 134 5.80 1.91 4.90
C LEU A 134 7.14 2.52 4.50
N VAL A 135 8.07 1.66 4.06
CA VAL A 135 9.36 2.07 3.49
C VAL A 135 9.30 1.88 1.99
N VAL A 136 9.45 2.96 1.23
CA VAL A 136 9.45 2.96 -0.23
C VAL A 136 10.89 3.09 -0.74
N HIS A 137 11.34 2.11 -1.52
CA HIS A 137 12.59 2.16 -2.28
C HIS A 137 12.28 2.50 -3.74
N ASP A 138 12.61 3.73 -4.12
CA ASP A 138 12.45 4.25 -5.48
C ASP A 138 13.82 4.53 -6.10
N GLU A 139 14.57 3.45 -6.31
CA GLU A 139 15.94 3.44 -6.85
C GLU A 139 16.01 3.02 -8.33
N GLY A 140 14.86 2.75 -8.95
CA GLY A 140 14.81 2.28 -10.33
C GLY A 140 14.93 0.77 -10.41
N HIS A 141 16.00 0.24 -11.01
CA HIS A 141 16.04 -1.14 -11.52
C HIS A 141 16.70 -2.17 -10.61
N LEU A 142 17.30 -1.75 -9.49
CA LEU A 142 17.94 -2.64 -8.52
C LEU A 142 17.36 -2.38 -7.12
N PRO A 143 16.71 -3.37 -6.50
CA PRO A 143 16.36 -3.30 -5.08
C PRO A 143 17.63 -3.35 -4.23
N HIS A 144 17.90 -2.32 -3.45
CA HIS A 144 18.89 -2.39 -2.38
C HIS A 144 18.20 -2.46 -1.02
N ASP A 145 18.60 -3.46 -0.21
CA ASP A 145 18.18 -3.57 1.19
C ASP A 145 18.98 -2.56 2.04
N LEU A 146 18.63 -1.29 1.91
CA LEU A 146 19.29 -0.17 2.61
C LEU A 146 18.98 -0.13 4.12
N PHE A 147 17.92 -0.80 4.55
CA PHE A 147 17.39 -0.72 5.90
C PHE A 147 17.46 -2.06 6.62
N PRO A 148 17.45 -2.05 7.97
CA PRO A 148 17.50 -3.27 8.76
C PRO A 148 16.39 -4.29 8.42
N PRO A 149 16.57 -5.56 8.82
CA PRO A 149 15.58 -6.61 8.62
C PRO A 149 14.19 -6.17 9.10
N ARG A 150 13.18 -6.42 8.27
CA ARG A 150 11.79 -6.01 8.50
C ARG A 150 11.27 -6.61 9.81
N SER A 151 10.61 -5.79 10.62
CA SER A 151 9.85 -6.23 11.80
C SER A 151 8.35 -6.34 11.48
N PRO A 152 7.52 -6.92 12.38
CA PRO A 152 6.07 -6.74 12.32
C PRO A 152 5.69 -5.28 12.11
N TRP A 153 4.60 -5.03 11.38
CA TRP A 153 4.07 -3.71 11.04
C TRP A 153 4.96 -2.86 10.13
N GLN A 154 5.96 -3.47 9.50
CA GLN A 154 6.79 -2.85 8.47
C GLN A 154 6.52 -3.45 7.09
N THR A 155 6.12 -2.60 6.15
CA THR A 155 6.09 -2.92 4.72
C THR A 155 7.26 -2.28 4.02
N THR A 156 7.99 -3.05 3.22
CA THR A 156 8.95 -2.51 2.25
C THR A 156 8.36 -2.61 0.85
N LEU A 157 8.21 -1.47 0.17
CA LEU A 157 7.77 -1.36 -1.22
C LEU A 157 8.95 -1.02 -2.12
N TYR A 158 9.32 -1.91 -3.04
CA TYR A 158 10.30 -1.61 -4.09
C TYR A 158 9.57 -1.17 -5.36
N VAL A 159 9.92 0.01 -5.87
CA VAL A 159 9.33 0.61 -7.07
C VAL A 159 10.28 0.42 -8.23
N LEU A 160 9.89 -0.44 -9.17
CA LEU A 160 10.65 -0.78 -10.37
C LEU A 160 9.96 -0.20 -11.61
N PRO A 161 10.60 0.68 -12.40
CA PRO A 161 10.01 1.20 -13.64
C PRO A 161 9.83 0.11 -14.72
N TYR A 162 10.62 -0.95 -14.59
CA TYR A 162 10.59 -2.14 -15.43
C TYR A 162 11.19 -3.33 -14.69
N LEU A 163 10.84 -4.55 -15.11
CA LEU A 163 11.43 -5.76 -14.57
C LEU A 163 12.82 -5.98 -15.19
N HIS A 164 13.86 -5.90 -14.36
CA HIS A 164 15.25 -6.13 -14.75
C HIS A 164 15.73 -7.52 -14.29
N PRO A 165 16.58 -8.24 -15.06
CA PRO A 165 17.09 -9.56 -14.67
C PRO A 165 17.69 -9.61 -13.25
N ASN A 166 18.43 -8.57 -12.86
CA ASN A 166 19.07 -8.50 -11.54
C ASN A 166 18.07 -8.22 -10.39
N ALA A 167 16.86 -7.75 -10.67
CA ALA A 167 15.83 -7.53 -9.66
C ALA A 167 14.92 -8.75 -9.46
N THR A 168 15.05 -9.78 -10.31
CA THR A 168 14.11 -10.91 -10.34
C THR A 168 14.14 -11.74 -9.06
N ALA A 169 15.28 -11.89 -8.40
CA ALA A 169 15.37 -12.62 -7.13
C ALA A 169 14.53 -11.94 -6.05
N THR A 170 14.66 -10.63 -5.87
CA THR A 170 13.85 -9.86 -4.91
C THR A 170 12.37 -9.85 -5.29
N ALA A 171 12.05 -9.71 -6.58
CA ALA A 171 10.67 -9.75 -7.07
C ALA A 171 10.02 -11.13 -6.87
N ASN A 172 10.78 -12.21 -7.03
CA ASN A 172 10.30 -13.57 -6.79
C ASN A 172 10.15 -13.91 -5.30
N ALA A 173 10.94 -13.26 -4.44
CA ALA A 173 10.89 -13.42 -2.98
C ALA A 173 9.94 -12.41 -2.29
N ALA A 174 9.11 -11.68 -3.04
CA ALA A 174 8.14 -10.74 -2.51
C ALA A 174 6.85 -11.46 -2.07
N ASP A 175 6.19 -10.95 -1.03
CA ASP A 175 4.88 -11.44 -0.61
C ASP A 175 3.78 -11.07 -1.61
N LEU A 176 3.97 -9.92 -2.28
CA LEU A 176 3.08 -9.39 -3.30
C LEU A 176 3.88 -8.68 -4.39
N VAL A 177 3.54 -8.96 -5.66
CA VAL A 177 4.04 -8.24 -6.82
C VAL A 177 2.87 -7.58 -7.54
N LEU A 178 2.97 -6.27 -7.77
CA LEU A 178 1.99 -5.50 -8.54
C LEU A 178 2.56 -5.19 -9.92
N LEU A 179 1.95 -5.76 -10.95
CA LEU A 179 2.42 -5.68 -12.33
C LEU A 179 1.48 -4.79 -13.15
N GLN A 180 1.99 -3.67 -13.68
CA GLN A 180 1.31 -2.90 -14.72
C GLN A 180 1.70 -3.41 -16.12
N ARG A 181 1.08 -2.82 -17.15
CA ARG A 181 1.45 -3.07 -18.55
C ARG A 181 2.97 -3.02 -18.72
N MET A 182 3.53 -4.00 -19.42
CA MET A 182 4.96 -4.04 -19.74
C MET A 182 5.24 -4.48 -21.18
N PRO A 183 6.39 -4.09 -21.76
CA PRO A 183 6.81 -4.55 -23.08
C PRO A 183 6.98 -6.07 -23.14
N VAL A 184 6.86 -6.65 -24.34
CA VAL A 184 6.94 -8.11 -24.58
C VAL A 184 8.20 -8.73 -23.98
N GLY A 185 9.37 -8.10 -24.14
CA GLY A 185 10.62 -8.63 -23.57
C GLY A 185 10.61 -8.73 -22.04
N GLN A 186 9.97 -7.77 -21.36
CA GLN A 186 9.80 -7.83 -19.90
C GLN A 186 8.75 -8.86 -19.49
N ALA A 187 7.66 -8.98 -20.26
CA ALA A 187 6.66 -10.02 -20.02
C ALA A 187 7.25 -11.43 -20.19
N GLN A 188 8.16 -11.63 -21.14
CA GLN A 188 8.91 -12.88 -21.29
C GLN A 188 9.83 -13.15 -20.10
N LEU A 189 10.50 -12.12 -19.56
CA LEU A 189 11.28 -12.26 -18.34
C LEU A 189 10.37 -12.64 -17.15
N ALA A 190 9.25 -11.96 -16.98
CA ALA A 190 8.23 -12.28 -15.97
C ALA A 190 7.75 -13.73 -16.11
N ALA A 191 7.46 -14.18 -17.33
CA ALA A 191 7.03 -15.54 -17.61
C ALA A 191 8.07 -16.58 -17.21
N ARG A 192 9.37 -16.31 -17.41
CA ARG A 192 10.44 -17.21 -16.96
C ARG A 192 10.56 -17.25 -15.43
N VAL A 193 10.52 -16.08 -14.78
CA VAL A 193 10.68 -15.95 -13.32
C VAL A 193 9.54 -16.63 -12.57
N TRP A 194 8.30 -16.32 -12.94
CA TRP A 194 7.10 -16.81 -12.25
C TRP A 194 6.42 -17.98 -12.97
N ARG A 195 7.08 -18.58 -13.96
CA ARG A 195 6.57 -19.72 -14.76
C ARG A 195 5.16 -19.45 -15.34
N LEU A 196 4.95 -18.25 -15.85
CA LEU A 196 3.62 -17.83 -16.33
C LEU A 196 3.27 -18.53 -17.65
N PRO A 197 2.05 -19.06 -17.80
CA PRO A 197 1.57 -19.59 -19.07
C PRO A 197 1.37 -18.46 -20.12
N PRO A 198 1.36 -18.79 -21.43
CA PRO A 198 1.26 -17.79 -22.50
C PRO A 198 0.09 -16.79 -22.36
N PRO A 199 -1.13 -17.18 -21.93
CA PRO A 199 -2.23 -16.24 -21.75
C PRO A 199 -1.95 -15.18 -20.67
N MET A 200 -1.27 -15.55 -19.57
CA MET A 200 -0.90 -14.61 -18.51
C MET A 200 0.20 -13.65 -18.99
N MET A 201 1.17 -14.14 -19.75
CA MET A 201 2.18 -13.28 -20.38
C MET A 201 1.54 -12.27 -21.34
N GLN A 202 0.61 -12.71 -22.20
CA GLN A 202 -0.11 -11.85 -23.14
C GLN A 202 -1.01 -10.83 -22.42
N GLN A 203 -1.56 -11.19 -21.27
CA GLN A 203 -2.33 -10.23 -20.47
C GLN A 203 -1.45 -9.06 -20.03
N LEU A 204 -0.23 -9.31 -19.56
CA LEU A 204 0.69 -8.25 -19.10
C LEU A 204 1.08 -7.25 -20.20
N THR A 205 1.01 -7.63 -21.47
CA THR A 205 1.33 -6.74 -22.59
C THR A 205 0.14 -5.90 -23.04
N THR A 206 -1.08 -6.31 -22.69
CA THR A 206 -2.34 -5.68 -23.13
C THR A 206 -3.09 -4.92 -22.04
N LEU A 207 -2.59 -4.91 -20.80
CA LEU A 207 -3.14 -4.12 -19.71
C LEU A 207 -3.31 -2.64 -20.10
N LYS A 208 -4.42 -2.03 -19.69
CA LYS A 208 -4.62 -0.58 -19.78
C LYS A 208 -3.78 0.13 -18.71
N ASP A 209 -3.73 1.45 -18.75
CA ASP A 209 -2.96 2.27 -17.80
C ASP A 209 -3.45 2.13 -16.35
N ASP A 210 -4.75 1.89 -16.15
CA ASP A 210 -5.38 1.54 -14.87
C ASP A 210 -5.33 0.03 -14.56
N GLY A 211 -4.85 -0.79 -15.49
CA GLY A 211 -4.77 -2.23 -15.34
C GLY A 211 -3.55 -2.66 -14.52
N VAL A 212 -3.80 -3.46 -13.48
CA VAL A 212 -2.77 -4.07 -12.64
C VAL A 212 -3.06 -5.55 -12.47
N VAL A 213 -2.02 -6.37 -12.37
CA VAL A 213 -2.12 -7.74 -11.88
C VAL A 213 -1.43 -7.81 -10.52
N ALA A 214 -2.18 -8.27 -9.51
CA ALA A 214 -1.61 -8.70 -8.24
C ALA A 214 -1.17 -10.16 -8.36
N LEU A 215 0.12 -10.39 -8.15
CA LEU A 215 0.76 -11.70 -8.13
C LEU A 215 1.28 -12.00 -6.72
N GLY A 216 1.02 -13.19 -6.22
CA GLY A 216 1.50 -13.65 -4.91
C GLY A 216 1.66 -15.17 -4.90
N HIS A 217 1.80 -15.78 -3.72
CA HIS A 217 1.88 -17.23 -3.60
C HIS A 217 0.58 -17.88 -4.11
N ASN A 218 0.64 -18.53 -5.29
CA ASN A 218 -0.51 -19.11 -6.00
C ASN A 218 -1.64 -18.12 -6.32
N LEU A 219 -1.32 -16.82 -6.42
CA LEU A 219 -2.28 -15.77 -6.73
C LEU A 219 -1.95 -15.13 -8.07
N TRP A 220 -2.95 -15.06 -8.96
CA TRP A 220 -2.98 -14.21 -10.14
C TRP A 220 -4.31 -13.47 -10.17
N ARG A 221 -4.32 -12.19 -9.80
CA ARG A 221 -5.55 -11.40 -9.68
C ARG A 221 -5.44 -10.12 -10.52
N PRO A 222 -6.06 -10.08 -11.70
CA PRO A 222 -6.24 -8.85 -12.45
C PRO A 222 -7.17 -7.89 -11.69
N LEU A 223 -6.83 -6.61 -11.69
CA LEU A 223 -7.58 -5.55 -11.06
C LEU A 223 -7.46 -4.24 -11.85
N ARG A 224 -8.41 -3.34 -11.64
CA ARG A 224 -8.37 -1.96 -12.11
C ARG A 224 -8.13 -1.03 -10.94
N LEU A 225 -7.22 -0.07 -11.11
CA LEU A 225 -7.03 1.00 -10.15
C LEU A 225 -8.32 1.82 -10.05
N ILE A 226 -8.79 1.99 -8.83
CA ILE A 226 -9.81 2.97 -8.51
C ILE A 226 -9.07 4.18 -7.98
N THR A 227 -9.27 5.34 -8.56
CA THR A 227 -8.74 6.61 -8.06
C THR A 227 -9.90 7.52 -7.73
N THR A 228 -9.98 7.97 -6.48
CA THR A 228 -10.98 8.95 -6.06
C THR A 228 -10.66 10.32 -6.61
N LYS A 229 -11.66 11.22 -6.70
CA LYS A 229 -11.44 12.60 -7.16
C LYS A 229 -10.33 13.31 -6.38
N LYS A 230 -10.30 13.17 -5.05
CA LYS A 230 -9.27 13.76 -4.18
C LYS A 230 -7.88 13.17 -4.46
N GLU A 231 -7.79 11.86 -4.69
CA GLU A 231 -6.53 11.24 -5.10
C GLU A 231 -6.07 11.76 -6.46
N GLN A 232 -6.98 11.96 -7.42
CA GLN A 232 -6.64 12.50 -8.74
C GLN A 232 -6.17 13.96 -8.66
N GLU A 233 -6.74 14.78 -7.79
CA GLU A 233 -6.29 16.15 -7.53
C GLU A 233 -4.86 16.20 -6.97
N ILE A 234 -4.47 15.20 -6.16
CA ILE A 234 -3.13 15.11 -5.55
C ILE A 234 -2.11 14.47 -6.51
N LEU A 235 -2.49 13.38 -7.17
CA LEU A 235 -1.60 12.51 -7.94
C LEU A 235 -1.57 12.83 -9.44
N GLY A 236 -2.58 13.55 -9.94
CA GLY A 236 -2.81 13.74 -11.37
C GLY A 236 -3.52 12.53 -12.01
N PRO A 237 -3.55 12.46 -13.35
CA PRO A 237 -4.22 11.38 -14.07
C PRO A 237 -3.51 10.03 -13.88
N VAL A 238 -4.29 8.95 -13.88
CA VAL A 238 -3.77 7.58 -13.87
C VAL A 238 -2.91 7.36 -15.11
N ARG A 239 -1.68 6.89 -14.89
CA ARG A 239 -0.73 6.60 -15.97
C ARG A 239 0.25 5.50 -15.56
N ARG A 240 0.71 4.74 -16.56
CA ARG A 240 1.80 3.77 -16.38
C ARG A 240 3.21 4.41 -16.48
N GLY A 241 3.33 5.63 -17.01
CA GLY A 241 4.62 6.29 -17.26
C GLY A 241 4.77 7.62 -16.54
N ASP A 242 5.94 7.81 -15.93
CA ASP A 242 6.47 9.05 -15.33
C ASP A 242 7.94 9.22 -15.70
#